data_AF-A0A355V8A7-F1
#
_entry.id   AF-A0A355V8A7-F1
#
_cell.length_a   1.000
_cell.length_b   1.000
_cell.length_c   1.000
_cell.angle_alpha   90.00
_cell.angle_beta   90.00
_cell.angle_gamma   90.00
#
_symmetry.space_group_name_H-M   'P 1'
#
loop_
_entity.id
_entity.type
_entity.pdbx_description
1 polymer ?
#
loop_
_entity_poly.entity_id
_entity_poly.type
_entity_poly.pdbx_seq_one_letter_code
_entity_poly.pdbx_strand_id
1 'polypeptide(L)'
;PPVVSYARLDGAAWNAGINAGDELIALDGVQISNGLDVMLRRYSPGEEVEFTLFRDGILKTLPLTLNPVIGDFEVEVNEDAGETAAELRSGWLGGVEEDEE
;
A
#
# COMPACT_ATOMS: atom_id res chain seq x y z
N PRO A 1 0.51 -19.83 -0.53
CA PRO A 1 -0.42 -18.68 -0.59
C PRO A 1 -0.25 -17.86 0.68
N PRO A 2 -0.27 -16.52 0.62
CA PRO A 2 -0.21 -15.71 1.82
C PRO A 2 -1.51 -15.83 2.63
N VAL A 3 -1.37 -15.95 3.94
CA VAL A 3 -2.48 -15.98 4.90
C VAL A 3 -2.61 -14.61 5.55
N VAL A 4 -3.82 -14.06 5.57
CA VAL A 4 -4.10 -12.76 6.17
C VAL A 4 -3.97 -12.86 7.69
N SER A 5 -3.08 -12.07 8.29
CA SER A 5 -2.92 -11.99 9.75
C SER A 5 -3.91 -11.02 10.39
N TYR A 6 -4.10 -9.85 9.77
CA TYR A 6 -5.10 -8.85 10.15
C TYR A 6 -5.49 -8.01 8.93
N ALA A 7 -6.70 -7.46 8.98
CA ALA A 7 -7.14 -6.42 8.06
C ALA A 7 -7.18 -5.09 8.83
N ARG A 8 -6.50 -4.06 8.32
CA ARG A 8 -6.51 -2.72 8.92
C ARG A 8 -7.95 -2.17 8.90
N LEU A 9 -8.42 -1.69 10.05
CA LEU A 9 -9.73 -1.03 10.18
C LEU A 9 -9.83 0.12 9.15
N ASP A 10 -10.97 0.23 8.48
CA ASP A 10 -11.25 1.16 7.37
C ASP A 10 -10.32 1.00 6.14
N GLY A 11 -9.51 -0.06 6.09
CA GLY A 11 -8.67 -0.42 4.96
C GLY A 11 -9.44 -1.16 3.85
N ALA A 12 -8.87 -1.20 2.65
CA ALA A 12 -9.45 -1.89 1.48
C ALA A 12 -9.89 -3.33 1.78
N ALA A 13 -9.00 -4.12 2.39
CA ALA A 13 -9.29 -5.51 2.76
C ALA A 13 -10.44 -5.62 3.76
N TRP A 14 -10.48 -4.73 4.76
CA TRP A 14 -11.53 -4.72 5.78
C TRP A 14 -12.89 -4.34 5.18
N ASN A 15 -12.92 -3.31 4.32
CA ASN A 15 -14.12 -2.87 3.61
C ASN A 15 -14.68 -3.96 2.67
N ALA A 16 -13.80 -4.74 2.04
CA ALA A 16 -14.18 -5.87 1.19
C ALA A 16 -14.59 -7.14 1.99
N GLY A 17 -14.44 -7.13 3.31
CA GLY A 17 -14.77 -8.26 4.17
C GLY A 17 -13.74 -9.41 4.14
N ILE A 18 -12.49 -9.11 3.75
CA ILE A 18 -11.34 -10.01 3.94
C ILE A 18 -10.99 -10.02 5.42
N ASN A 19 -10.82 -11.21 5.98
CA ASN A 19 -10.64 -11.45 7.41
C ASN A 19 -9.29 -12.11 7.70
N ALA A 20 -8.86 -11.99 8.96
CA ALA A 20 -7.76 -12.80 9.47
C ALA A 20 -8.07 -14.29 9.28
N GLY A 21 -7.08 -15.05 8.84
CA GLY A 21 -7.21 -16.47 8.51
C GLY A 21 -7.60 -16.77 7.06
N ASP A 22 -7.97 -15.77 6.25
CA ASP A 22 -8.18 -15.98 4.83
C ASP A 22 -6.87 -16.34 4.12
N GLU A 23 -6.91 -17.36 3.27
CA GLU A 23 -5.78 -17.74 2.42
C GLU A 23 -5.98 -17.13 1.03
N LEU A 24 -5.12 -16.18 0.63
CA LEU A 24 -5.25 -15.50 -0.66
C LEU A 24 -4.66 -16.39 -1.76
N ILE A 25 -5.47 -16.70 -2.77
CA ILE A 25 -5.15 -17.66 -3.83
C ILE A 25 -4.83 -16.97 -5.15
N ALA A 26 -5.64 -16.00 -5.56
CA ALA A 26 -5.45 -15.27 -6.81
C ALA A 26 -5.90 -13.80 -6.71
N LEU A 27 -5.29 -12.96 -7.55
CA LEU A 27 -5.66 -11.58 -7.79
C LEU A 27 -5.99 -11.45 -9.30
N ASP A 28 -7.21 -11.05 -9.64
CA ASP A 28 -7.73 -10.99 -11.01
C ASP A 28 -7.46 -12.27 -11.82
N GLY A 29 -7.67 -13.43 -11.19
CA GLY A 29 -7.45 -14.75 -11.79
C GLY A 29 -5.97 -15.16 -11.91
N VAL A 30 -5.02 -14.32 -11.51
CA VAL A 30 -3.59 -14.64 -11.48
C VAL A 30 -3.20 -15.17 -10.10
N GLN A 31 -2.60 -16.36 -10.05
CA GLN A 31 -2.21 -17.01 -8.81
C GLN A 31 -1.22 -16.17 -7.99
N ILE A 32 -1.53 -15.98 -6.70
CA ILE A 32 -0.65 -15.33 -5.73
C ILE A 32 0.29 -16.40 -5.17
N SER A 33 1.53 -16.41 -5.67
CA SER A 33 2.59 -17.28 -5.17
C SER A 33 3.41 -16.57 -4.09
N ASN A 34 4.35 -15.72 -4.53
CA ASN A 34 5.21 -14.89 -3.67
C ASN A 34 5.24 -13.46 -4.24
N GLY A 35 5.08 -12.45 -3.38
CA GLY A 35 5.16 -11.05 -3.80
C GLY A 35 3.81 -10.42 -4.17
N LEU A 36 2.80 -10.55 -3.30
CA LEU A 36 1.54 -9.82 -3.46
C LEU A 36 1.78 -8.30 -3.57
N ASP A 37 2.74 -7.77 -2.83
CA ASP A 37 3.17 -6.38 -2.91
C ASP A 37 3.65 -6.00 -4.32
N VAL A 38 4.41 -6.88 -4.98
CA VAL A 38 4.89 -6.65 -6.35
C VAL A 38 3.75 -6.70 -7.36
N MET A 39 2.77 -7.60 -7.15
CA MET A 39 1.58 -7.66 -7.99
C MET A 39 0.74 -6.39 -7.86
N LEU A 40 0.53 -5.92 -6.63
CA LEU A 40 -0.27 -4.72 -6.34
C LEU A 40 0.34 -3.43 -6.91
N ARG A 41 1.67 -3.36 -7.12
CA ARG A 41 2.32 -2.20 -7.78
C ARG A 41 1.86 -1.94 -9.22
N ARG A 42 1.15 -2.87 -9.84
CA ARG A 42 0.61 -2.73 -11.20
C ARG A 42 -0.69 -1.93 -11.24
N TYR A 43 -1.30 -1.72 -10.08
CA TYR A 43 -2.60 -1.11 -9.95
C TYR A 43 -2.49 0.26 -9.31
N SER A 44 -3.42 1.13 -9.66
CA SER A 44 -3.52 2.48 -9.10
C SER A 44 -4.44 2.49 -7.88
N PRO A 45 -4.22 3.39 -6.91
CA PRO A 45 -5.23 3.70 -5.91
C PRO A 45 -6.60 4.00 -6.53
N GLY A 46 -7.65 3.46 -5.93
CA GLY A 46 -9.03 3.58 -6.40
C GLY A 46 -9.44 2.54 -7.46
N GLU A 47 -8.51 1.75 -7.99
CA GLU A 47 -8.87 0.64 -8.88
C GLU A 47 -9.57 -0.49 -8.13
N GLU A 48 -10.53 -1.14 -8.80
CA GLU A 48 -11.19 -2.35 -8.31
C GLU A 48 -10.44 -3.58 -8.82
N VAL A 49 -10.16 -4.50 -7.91
CA VAL A 49 -9.51 -5.78 -8.15
C VAL A 49 -10.30 -6.91 -7.51
N GLU A 50 -10.16 -8.12 -8.03
CA GLU A 50 -10.84 -9.30 -7.52
C GLU A 50 -9.87 -10.24 -6.80
N PHE A 51 -10.13 -10.49 -5.51
CA PHE A 51 -9.41 -11.52 -4.76
C PHE A 51 -10.18 -12.83 -4.75
N THR A 52 -9.50 -13.90 -5.16
CA THR A 52 -9.94 -15.27 -4.88
C THR A 52 -9.21 -15.77 -3.63
N LEU A 53 -9.96 -16.27 -2.64
CA LEU A 53 -9.43 -16.72 -1.35
C LEU A 53 -10.13 -17.97 -0.83
N PHE A 54 -9.49 -18.70 0.09
CA PHE A 54 -10.16 -19.71 0.91
C PHE A 54 -10.48 -19.17 2.29
N ARG A 55 -11.70 -19.45 2.76
CA ARG A 55 -12.14 -19.26 4.14
C ARG A 55 -12.83 -20.53 4.61
N ASP A 56 -12.29 -21.15 5.66
CA ASP A 56 -12.81 -22.41 6.21
C ASP A 56 -12.96 -23.52 5.15
N GLY A 57 -12.02 -23.60 4.22
CA GLY A 57 -12.03 -24.56 3.10
C GLY A 57 -13.01 -24.23 1.97
N ILE A 58 -13.73 -23.10 2.04
CA ILE A 58 -14.64 -22.64 1.00
C ILE A 58 -13.96 -21.57 0.16
N LEU A 59 -13.97 -21.76 -1.17
CA LEU A 59 -13.46 -20.78 -2.11
C LEU A 59 -14.43 -19.60 -2.19
N LYS A 60 -13.91 -18.38 -2.08
CA LYS A 60 -14.64 -17.12 -2.20
C LYS A 60 -13.95 -16.19 -3.17
N THR A 61 -14.76 -15.34 -3.77
CA THR A 61 -14.31 -14.30 -4.69
C THR A 61 -14.88 -12.98 -4.19
N LEU A 62 -14.01 -12.02 -3.89
CA LEU A 62 -14.39 -10.74 -3.30
C LEU A 62 -13.82 -9.60 -4.17
N PRO A 63 -14.67 -8.70 -4.69
CA PRO A 63 -14.20 -7.45 -5.26
C PRO A 63 -13.70 -6.53 -4.15
N LEU A 64 -12.66 -5.78 -4.44
CA LEU A 64 -12.00 -4.87 -3.51
C LEU A 64 -11.53 -3.64 -4.27
N THR A 65 -11.83 -2.45 -3.74
CA THR A 65 -11.26 -1.19 -4.23
C THR A 65 -9.99 -0.87 -3.46
N LEU A 66 -8.89 -0.60 -4.15
CA LEU A 66 -7.60 -0.30 -3.54
C LEU A 66 -7.62 1.09 -2.88
N ASN A 67 -7.18 1.18 -1.64
CA ASN A 67 -7.01 2.46 -0.96
C ASN A 67 -5.77 3.19 -1.49
N PRO A 68 -5.69 4.52 -1.33
CA PRO A 68 -4.44 5.26 -1.43
C PRO A 68 -3.34 4.61 -0.59
N VAL A 69 -2.12 4.63 -1.11
CA VAL A 69 -0.94 4.27 -0.33
C VAL A 69 -0.77 5.34 0.73
N ILE A 70 -1.21 5.06 1.95
CA ILE A 70 -0.93 5.91 3.11
C ILE A 70 0.45 5.47 3.61
N GLY A 71 1.47 6.29 3.40
CA GLY A 71 2.73 6.12 4.11
C GLY A 71 2.48 6.28 5.61
N ASP A 72 3.18 5.50 6.45
CA ASP A 72 3.08 5.68 7.90
C ASP A 72 3.55 7.08 8.33
N PHE A 73 4.41 7.70 7.51
CA PHE A 73 4.92 9.04 7.67
C PHE A 73 4.97 9.74 6.32
N GLU A 74 4.52 10.99 6.29
CA GLU A 74 4.76 11.94 5.21
C GLU A 74 5.81 12.94 5.71
N VAL A 75 6.79 13.26 4.87
CA VAL A 75 7.85 14.20 5.20
C VAL A 75 7.69 15.40 4.28
N GLU A 76 7.47 16.56 4.89
CA GLU A 76 7.39 17.84 4.20
C GLU A 76 8.56 18.73 4.61
N VAL A 77 8.94 19.66 3.72
CA VAL A 77 9.94 20.67 4.06
C VAL A 77 9.33 21.64 5.07
N ASN A 78 10.05 21.88 6.17
CA ASN A 78 9.68 22.94 7.11
C ASN A 78 10.19 24.28 6.57
N GLU A 79 9.29 25.06 5.98
CA GLU A 79 9.57 26.39 5.40
C GLU A 79 9.98 27.43 6.47
N ASP A 80 9.60 27.23 7.73
CA ASP A 80 9.96 28.12 8.85
C ASP A 80 11.34 27.78 9.46
N ALA A 81 12.05 26.81 8.89
CA ALA A 81 13.36 26.40 9.39
C ALA A 81 14.39 27.53 9.22
N GLY A 82 15.17 27.79 10.26
CA GLY A 82 16.27 28.76 10.20
C GLY A 82 17.35 28.34 9.19
N GLU A 83 18.13 29.32 8.73
CA GLU A 83 19.15 29.18 7.68
C GLU A 83 20.10 27.98 7.90
N THR A 84 20.57 27.79 9.14
CA THR A 84 21.43 26.64 9.50
C THR A 84 20.76 25.28 9.29
N ALA A 85 19.46 25.17 9.56
CA ALA A 85 18.72 23.92 9.37
C ALA A 85 18.45 23.65 7.89
N ALA A 86 18.27 24.68 7.08
CA ALA A 86 18.15 24.57 5.63
C ALA A 86 19.47 24.10 4.99
N GLU A 87 20.62 24.68 5.39
CA GLU A 87 21.94 24.26 4.91
C GLU A 87 22.24 22.79 5.24
N LEU A 88 21.96 22.36 6.47
CA LEU A 88 22.13 20.97 6.89
C LEU A 88 21.24 20.01 6.11
N ARG A 89 19.98 20.40 5.84
CA ARG A 89 19.04 19.62 5.01
C ARG A 89 19.58 19.43 3.60
N SER A 90 20.02 20.52 2.96
CA SER A 90 20.60 20.47 1.61
C SER A 90 21.83 19.56 1.56
N GLY A 91 22.76 19.71 2.51
CA GLY A 91 23.94 18.84 2.59
C GLY A 91 23.59 17.37 2.86
N TRP A 92 22.55 17.09 3.65
CA TRP A 92 22.11 15.73 3.98
C TRP A 92 21.38 15.02 2.84
N LEU A 93 20.53 15.74 2.11
CA LEU A 93 19.73 15.20 1.00
C LEU A 93 20.48 15.18 -0.35
N GLY A 94 21.74 15.59 -0.38
CA GLY A 94 22.61 15.49 -1.55
C GLY A 94 22.58 16.71 -2.46
N GLY A 95 22.11 17.86 -1.97
CA GLY A 95 22.16 19.14 -2.68
C GLY A 95 21.36 19.11 -3.98
N VAL A 96 20.04 18.97 -3.88
CA VAL A 96 19.17 19.25 -5.02
C VAL A 96 19.13 20.77 -5.13
N GLU A 97 19.68 21.33 -6.21
CA GLU A 97 19.48 22.74 -6.54
C GLU A 97 17.97 22.97 -6.61
N GLU A 98 17.46 23.81 -5.70
CA GLU A 98 16.08 24.27 -5.77
C GLU A 98 16.01 25.16 -7.03
N ASP A 99 15.48 24.62 -8.13
CA ASP A 99 15.18 25.42 -9.32
C ASP A 99 14.18 26.50 -8.89
N GLU A 100 14.67 27.72 -8.71
CA GLU A 100 13.87 28.91 -8.45
C GLU A 100 12.98 29.20 -9.68
N GLU A 101 11.66 28.97 -9.55
CA GLU A 101 10.64 29.45 -10.51
C GLU A 101 10.16 30.87 -10.17
#